data_AF-A0A6N2TTC3-F1
#
_entry.id   AF-A0A6N2TTC3-F1
#
_cell.length_a   1.000
_cell.length_b   1.000
_cell.length_c   1.000
_cell.angle_alpha   90.00
_cell.angle_beta   90.00
_cell.angle_gamma   90.00
#
_symmetry.space_group_name_H-M   'P 1'
#
loop_
_entity.id
_entity.type
_entity.pdbx_description
1 polymer ?
#
loop_
_entity_poly.entity_id
_entity_poly.type
_entity_poly.pdbx_seq_one_letter_code
_entity_poly.pdbx_strand_id
1 'polypeptide(L)'
;MKHIPIGIESFKELIDGEYYYVDKTLFIKDVCKEKVALYTRPRRFGKTLNMNMLYYFFSLKQKENAYLFDGLHITKDAEILRYQNQYPVIFITLKDMKQVSFENQKAMFAILIQEIVRNNKELLDSEEVSTFDKEQLVAYSRRTQSDVDLQNALKFLCVCLKQHYHKNVILLIDEYDVPLQSAYLNGYYDEMADFLSGIFSAALKTNDALEKGILTGCLRIAKESIFTGVNNFNGYSITEEPSSTCFGFTPEETLKLLEYYHLKSYEQTVKEW
;
A
#
# COMPACT_ATOMS: atom_id res chain seq x y z
N MET A 1 26.62 -16.22 -7.35
CA MET A 1 25.84 -15.62 -6.23
C MET A 1 24.96 -14.55 -6.85
N LYS A 2 23.70 -14.48 -6.43
CA LYS A 2 22.79 -13.39 -6.83
C LYS A 2 23.35 -12.05 -6.35
N HIS A 3 22.97 -10.95 -6.99
CA HIS A 3 23.38 -9.60 -6.58
C HIS A 3 22.47 -9.10 -5.45
N ILE A 4 23.02 -8.36 -4.46
CA ILE A 4 22.21 -7.67 -3.44
C ILE A 4 21.85 -6.28 -3.98
N PRO A 5 20.57 -6.03 -4.32
CA PRO A 5 20.19 -4.77 -4.92
C PRO A 5 20.19 -3.65 -3.87
N ILE A 6 20.60 -2.46 -4.28
CA ILE A 6 20.48 -1.23 -3.47
C ILE A 6 19.50 -0.32 -4.20
N GLY A 7 18.41 0.06 -3.53
CA GLY A 7 17.43 1.01 -4.07
C GLY A 7 16.36 0.42 -4.99
N ILE A 8 16.28 -0.90 -5.16
CA ILE A 8 15.17 -1.55 -5.88
C ILE A 8 13.96 -1.67 -4.94
N GLU A 9 12.86 -1.02 -5.31
CA GLU A 9 11.58 -1.06 -4.58
C GLU A 9 10.50 -1.88 -5.32
N SER A 10 10.76 -2.27 -6.57
CA SER A 10 9.86 -3.08 -7.39
C SER A 10 10.09 -4.57 -7.14
N PHE A 11 9.06 -5.27 -6.68
CA PHE A 11 9.06 -6.72 -6.49
C PHE A 11 9.32 -7.44 -7.81
N LYS A 12 8.70 -6.99 -8.90
CA LYS A 12 8.92 -7.54 -10.24
C LYS A 12 10.38 -7.40 -10.69
N GLU A 13 10.96 -6.21 -10.56
CA GLU A 13 12.36 -5.97 -10.93
C GLU A 13 13.31 -6.84 -10.10
N LEU A 14 13.01 -7.02 -8.82
CA LEU A 14 13.79 -7.85 -7.91
C LEU A 14 13.79 -9.33 -8.36
N ILE A 15 12.63 -9.88 -8.70
CA ILE A 15 12.48 -11.27 -9.14
C ILE A 15 13.02 -11.48 -10.56
N ASP A 16 12.61 -10.66 -11.53
CA ASP A 16 13.02 -10.77 -12.93
C ASP A 16 14.52 -10.52 -13.12
N GLY A 17 15.12 -9.63 -12.31
CA GLY A 17 16.55 -9.37 -12.30
C GLY A 17 17.38 -10.44 -11.58
N GLU A 18 16.75 -11.52 -11.12
CA GLU A 18 17.36 -12.62 -10.35
C GLU A 18 18.19 -12.14 -9.14
N TYR A 19 17.77 -11.04 -8.52
CA TYR A 19 18.42 -10.50 -7.34
C TYR A 19 18.20 -11.40 -6.11
N TYR A 20 19.06 -11.25 -5.10
CA TYR A 20 18.88 -11.97 -3.85
C TYR A 20 17.64 -11.46 -3.13
N TYR A 21 16.65 -12.34 -2.97
CA TYR A 21 15.39 -12.06 -2.31
C TYR A 21 15.27 -12.89 -1.04
N VAL A 22 14.93 -12.25 0.08
CA VAL A 22 14.44 -12.98 1.26
C VAL A 22 12.93 -13.05 1.15
N ASP A 23 12.41 -14.26 1.06
CA ASP A 23 11.00 -14.51 0.79
C ASP A 23 10.10 -14.09 1.96
N LYS A 24 9.34 -13.02 1.74
CA LYS A 24 8.33 -12.49 2.68
C LYS A 24 6.90 -12.72 2.19
N THR A 25 6.69 -13.60 1.23
CA THR A 25 5.36 -13.81 0.61
C THR A 25 4.30 -14.36 1.56
N LEU A 26 4.69 -14.94 2.70
CA LEU A 26 3.74 -15.30 3.76
C LEU A 26 3.01 -14.09 4.36
N PHE A 27 3.51 -12.87 4.17
CA PHE A 27 2.80 -11.64 4.52
C PHE A 27 1.42 -11.54 3.87
N ILE A 28 1.27 -12.09 2.66
CA ILE A 28 -0.02 -12.13 1.94
C ILE A 28 -1.08 -12.85 2.78
N LYS A 29 -0.70 -13.93 3.48
CA LYS A 29 -1.60 -14.69 4.35
C LYS A 29 -2.08 -13.87 5.54
N ASP A 30 -1.20 -13.05 6.10
CA ASP A 30 -1.56 -12.18 7.23
C ASP A 30 -2.52 -11.07 6.79
N VAL A 31 -2.27 -10.47 5.62
CA VAL A 31 -3.18 -9.49 5.02
C VAL A 31 -4.56 -10.09 4.69
N CYS A 32 -4.61 -11.36 4.32
CA CYS A 32 -5.88 -12.04 4.04
C CYS A 32 -6.80 -12.18 5.28
N LYS A 33 -6.25 -12.15 6.50
CA LYS A 33 -7.05 -12.30 7.75
C LYS A 33 -7.82 -11.05 8.13
N GLU A 34 -7.34 -9.87 7.71
CA GLU A 34 -7.86 -8.58 8.15
C GLU A 34 -8.62 -7.86 7.04
N LYS A 35 -9.68 -7.13 7.41
CA LYS A 35 -10.36 -6.23 6.47
C LYS A 35 -9.57 -4.94 6.31
N VAL A 36 -9.09 -4.36 7.41
CA VAL A 36 -8.26 -3.15 7.35
C VAL A 36 -7.11 -3.29 8.35
N ALA A 37 -5.87 -3.11 7.87
CA ALA A 37 -4.66 -3.27 8.66
C ALA A 37 -3.68 -2.12 8.43
N LEU A 38 -3.05 -1.68 9.53
CA LEU A 38 -1.95 -0.72 9.51
C LEU A 38 -0.68 -1.37 10.02
N TYR A 39 0.38 -1.36 9.20
CA TYR A 39 1.70 -1.89 9.56
C TYR A 39 2.69 -0.74 9.73
N THR A 40 3.11 -0.49 10.97
CA THR A 40 4.15 0.51 11.26
C THR A 40 5.50 -0.18 11.43
N ARG A 41 6.49 0.20 10.60
CA ARG A 41 7.87 -0.32 10.69
C ARG A 41 8.88 0.80 10.44
N PRO A 42 10.11 0.68 10.94
CA PRO A 42 11.15 1.68 10.68
C PRO A 42 11.46 1.83 9.18
N ARG A 43 12.21 2.88 8.84
CA ARG A 43 12.69 3.11 7.46
C ARG A 43 13.54 1.93 7.00
N ARG A 44 13.43 1.56 5.71
CA ARG A 44 14.17 0.46 5.06
C ARG A 44 13.83 -0.97 5.54
N PHE A 45 12.72 -1.18 6.25
CA PHE A 45 12.25 -2.51 6.65
C PHE A 45 11.45 -3.29 5.57
N GLY A 46 11.58 -2.89 4.29
CA GLY A 46 10.92 -3.57 3.17
C GLY A 46 9.42 -3.26 3.01
N LYS A 47 8.90 -2.18 3.62
CA LYS A 47 7.47 -1.81 3.54
C LYS A 47 6.99 -1.64 2.10
N THR A 48 7.64 -0.76 1.33
CA THR A 48 7.27 -0.48 -0.06
C THR A 48 7.39 -1.70 -0.96
N LEU A 49 8.45 -2.49 -0.79
CA LEU A 49 8.63 -3.75 -1.51
C LEU A 49 7.48 -4.73 -1.23
N ASN A 50 7.08 -4.86 0.04
CA ASN A 50 5.94 -5.71 0.43
C ASN A 50 4.61 -5.18 -0.13
N MET A 51 4.39 -3.86 -0.13
CA MET A 51 3.19 -3.26 -0.74
C MET A 51 3.14 -3.52 -2.25
N ASN A 52 4.29 -3.43 -2.92
CA ASN A 52 4.42 -3.72 -4.34
C ASN A 52 4.21 -5.22 -4.63
N MET A 53 4.71 -6.12 -3.77
CA MET A 53 4.40 -7.56 -3.82
C MET A 53 2.88 -7.82 -3.68
N LEU A 54 2.18 -7.17 -2.73
CA LEU A 54 0.72 -7.31 -2.60
C LEU A 54 0.00 -6.83 -3.85
N TYR A 55 0.45 -5.73 -4.47
CA TYR A 55 -0.10 -5.23 -5.73
C TYR A 55 0.00 -6.30 -6.83
N TYR A 56 1.18 -6.90 -7.04
CA TYR A 56 1.36 -7.98 -8.02
C TYR A 56 0.56 -9.23 -7.67
N PHE A 57 0.40 -9.56 -6.38
CA PHE A 57 -0.35 -10.74 -5.97
C PHE A 57 -1.85 -10.59 -6.22
N PHE A 58 -2.47 -9.48 -5.80
CA PHE A 58 -3.93 -9.35 -5.82
C PHE A 58 -4.49 -8.78 -7.12
N SER A 59 -3.74 -7.93 -7.83
CA SER A 59 -4.27 -7.13 -8.93
C SER A 59 -4.67 -7.97 -10.13
N LEU A 60 -5.93 -7.85 -10.56
CA LEU A 60 -6.43 -8.46 -11.80
C LEU A 60 -5.77 -7.89 -13.05
N LYS A 61 -5.12 -6.72 -12.94
CA LYS A 61 -4.34 -6.09 -14.02
C LYS A 61 -2.91 -6.66 -14.13
N GLN A 62 -2.56 -7.62 -13.28
CA GLN A 62 -1.22 -8.21 -13.17
C GLN A 62 -1.23 -9.73 -13.38
N LYS A 63 -2.25 -10.26 -14.09
CA LYS A 63 -2.40 -11.71 -14.35
C LYS A 63 -1.21 -12.29 -15.11
N GLU A 64 -0.65 -11.52 -16.03
CA GLU A 64 0.56 -11.86 -16.78
C GLU A 64 1.81 -11.94 -15.91
N ASN A 65 1.77 -11.37 -14.70
CA ASN A 65 2.86 -11.39 -13.72
C ASN A 65 2.62 -12.40 -12.59
N ALA A 66 1.68 -13.34 -12.74
CA ALA A 66 1.41 -14.39 -11.75
C ALA A 66 2.65 -15.26 -11.44
N TYR A 67 3.52 -15.43 -12.44
CA TYR A 67 4.78 -16.19 -12.33
C TYR A 67 5.78 -15.61 -11.32
N LEU A 68 5.63 -14.33 -10.92
CA LEU A 68 6.52 -13.69 -9.94
C LEU A 68 6.51 -14.41 -8.58
N PHE A 69 5.50 -15.25 -8.33
CA PHE A 69 5.36 -16.02 -7.10
C PHE A 69 5.89 -17.45 -7.22
N ASP A 70 6.28 -17.91 -8.41
CA ASP A 70 6.70 -19.29 -8.62
C ASP A 70 7.91 -19.66 -7.73
N GLY A 71 7.79 -20.78 -7.03
CA GLY A 71 8.81 -21.26 -6.08
C GLY A 71 8.88 -20.50 -4.75
N LEU A 72 8.07 -19.44 -4.56
CA LEU A 72 7.99 -18.70 -3.30
C LEU A 72 7.08 -19.41 -2.28
N HIS A 73 7.28 -19.10 -0.99
CA HIS A 73 6.64 -19.76 0.14
C HIS A 73 5.11 -19.73 0.05
N ILE A 74 4.52 -18.64 -0.46
CA ILE A 74 3.06 -18.50 -0.61
C ILE A 74 2.44 -19.53 -1.55
N THR A 75 3.20 -20.08 -2.52
CA THR A 75 2.67 -21.06 -3.47
C THR A 75 2.31 -22.40 -2.83
N LYS A 76 2.76 -22.64 -1.61
CA LYS A 76 2.41 -23.82 -0.81
C LYS A 76 1.03 -23.72 -0.16
N ASP A 77 0.42 -22.53 -0.15
CA ASP A 77 -0.88 -22.28 0.47
C ASP A 77 -1.98 -22.15 -0.60
N ALA A 78 -2.58 -23.29 -0.95
CA ALA A 78 -3.58 -23.38 -2.01
C ALA A 78 -4.85 -22.55 -1.73
N GLU A 79 -5.20 -22.30 -0.46
CA GLU A 79 -6.35 -21.47 -0.11
C GLU A 79 -6.07 -20.00 -0.42
N ILE A 80 -4.87 -19.52 -0.09
CA ILE A 80 -4.48 -18.13 -0.36
C ILE A 80 -4.25 -17.87 -1.86
N LEU A 81 -3.77 -18.85 -2.62
CA LEU A 81 -3.63 -18.72 -4.08
C LEU A 81 -4.95 -18.41 -4.80
N ARG A 82 -6.11 -18.75 -4.23
CA ARG A 82 -7.42 -18.41 -4.81
C ARG A 82 -7.65 -16.90 -4.92
N TYR A 83 -6.92 -16.08 -4.17
CA TYR A 83 -7.01 -14.62 -4.21
C TYR A 83 -6.08 -14.00 -5.26
N GLN A 84 -5.18 -14.78 -5.86
CA GLN A 84 -4.17 -14.29 -6.79
C GLN A 84 -4.82 -13.72 -8.06
N ASN A 85 -4.45 -12.49 -8.39
CA ASN A 85 -4.91 -11.68 -9.52
C ASN A 85 -6.43 -11.64 -9.70
N GLN A 86 -7.16 -11.63 -8.57
CA GLN A 86 -8.61 -11.65 -8.55
C GLN A 86 -9.27 -10.29 -8.35
N TYR A 87 -8.56 -9.26 -7.91
CA TYR A 87 -9.19 -8.02 -7.42
C TYR A 87 -8.74 -6.79 -8.19
N PRO A 88 -9.62 -5.80 -8.42
CA PRO A 88 -9.16 -4.45 -8.71
C PRO A 88 -8.36 -3.92 -7.51
N VAL A 89 -7.20 -3.33 -7.78
CA VAL A 89 -6.30 -2.80 -6.73
C VAL A 89 -6.00 -1.34 -7.03
N ILE A 90 -6.24 -0.47 -6.05
CA ILE A 90 -5.68 0.89 -6.03
C ILE A 90 -4.45 0.85 -5.14
N PHE A 91 -3.29 1.18 -5.69
CA PHE A 91 -2.05 1.34 -4.93
C PHE A 91 -1.56 2.77 -5.04
N ILE A 92 -1.43 3.44 -3.89
CA ILE A 92 -0.88 4.80 -3.79
C ILE A 92 0.24 4.83 -2.76
N THR A 93 1.17 5.76 -2.96
CA THR A 93 2.16 6.15 -1.96
C THR A 93 2.00 7.64 -1.67
N LEU A 94 2.01 8.02 -0.40
CA LEU A 94 1.94 9.43 0.02
C LEU A 94 3.34 10.04 0.23
N LYS A 95 4.39 9.35 -0.22
CA LYS A 95 5.80 9.74 -0.03
C LYS A 95 6.17 11.14 -0.54
N ASP A 96 5.47 11.61 -1.58
CA ASP A 96 5.74 12.88 -2.26
C ASP A 96 4.83 14.02 -1.78
N MET A 97 3.92 13.72 -0.85
CA MET A 97 3.12 14.73 -0.15
C MET A 97 3.95 15.40 0.94
N LYS A 98 4.93 16.21 0.52
CA LYS A 98 5.86 16.95 1.39
C LYS A 98 5.80 18.46 1.15
N GLN A 99 4.61 18.98 0.91
CA GLN A 99 4.44 20.38 0.53
C GLN A 99 4.60 21.32 1.72
N VAL A 100 4.93 22.58 1.44
CA VAL A 100 5.15 23.61 2.48
C VAL A 100 3.85 24.27 2.96
N SER A 101 2.75 24.11 2.23
CA SER A 101 1.44 24.67 2.59
C SER A 101 0.34 23.63 2.41
N PHE A 102 -0.73 23.77 3.19
CA PHE A 102 -1.89 22.89 3.13
C PHE A 102 -2.55 22.90 1.73
N GLU A 103 -2.66 24.06 1.09
CA GLU A 103 -3.20 24.18 -0.28
C GLU A 103 -2.39 23.38 -1.30
N ASN A 104 -1.06 23.47 -1.24
CA ASN A 104 -0.19 22.69 -2.13
C ASN A 104 -0.30 21.20 -1.83
N GLN A 105 -0.52 20.83 -0.57
CA GLN A 105 -0.69 19.44 -0.14
C GLN A 105 -2.00 18.84 -0.70
N LYS A 106 -3.10 19.61 -0.69
CA LYS A 106 -4.35 19.24 -1.38
C LYS A 106 -4.13 19.13 -2.89
N ALA A 107 -3.41 20.06 -3.51
CA ALA A 107 -3.08 19.99 -4.92
C ALA A 107 -2.25 18.74 -5.27
N MET A 108 -1.29 18.36 -4.42
CA MET A 108 -0.52 17.13 -4.60
C MET A 108 -1.41 15.88 -4.49
N PHE A 109 -2.33 15.85 -3.52
CA PHE A 109 -3.28 14.74 -3.42
C PHE A 109 -4.22 14.69 -4.64
N ALA A 110 -4.67 15.83 -5.18
CA ALA A 110 -5.43 15.88 -6.43
C ALA A 110 -4.65 15.33 -7.63
N ILE A 111 -3.32 15.54 -7.69
CA ILE A 111 -2.44 14.92 -8.70
C ILE A 111 -2.42 13.40 -8.53
N LEU A 112 -2.31 12.89 -7.30
CA LEU A 112 -2.38 11.44 -7.03
C LEU A 112 -3.72 10.85 -7.50
N ILE A 113 -4.85 11.50 -7.18
CA ILE A 113 -6.18 11.06 -7.63
C ILE A 113 -6.29 11.06 -9.16
N GLN A 114 -5.80 12.11 -9.81
CA GLN A 114 -5.76 12.19 -11.27
C GLN A 114 -4.96 11.02 -11.87
N GLU A 115 -3.84 10.63 -11.26
CA GLU A 115 -3.05 9.49 -11.71
C GLU A 115 -3.79 8.16 -11.55
N ILE A 116 -4.54 7.97 -10.46
CA ILE A 116 -5.40 6.80 -10.31
C ILE A 116 -6.45 6.75 -11.43
N VAL A 117 -7.11 7.87 -11.74
CA VAL A 117 -8.08 7.91 -12.85
C VAL A 117 -7.39 7.58 -14.18
N ARG A 118 -6.20 8.13 -14.44
CA ARG A 118 -5.43 7.84 -15.66
C ARG A 118 -5.07 6.36 -15.80
N ASN A 119 -4.67 5.72 -14.71
CA ASN A 119 -4.33 4.30 -14.67
C ASN A 119 -5.57 3.37 -14.77
N ASN A 120 -6.77 3.95 -14.65
CA ASN A 120 -8.05 3.27 -14.77
C ASN A 120 -8.94 3.95 -15.84
N LYS A 121 -8.32 4.38 -16.95
CA LYS A 121 -9.02 5.09 -18.04
C LYS A 121 -10.21 4.31 -18.62
N GLU A 122 -10.21 2.99 -18.51
CA GLU A 122 -11.32 2.13 -18.94
C GLU A 122 -12.64 2.48 -18.23
N LEU A 123 -12.59 3.10 -17.05
CA LEU A 123 -13.78 3.57 -16.33
C LEU A 123 -14.53 4.68 -17.06
N LEU A 124 -13.84 5.48 -17.88
CA LEU A 124 -14.47 6.57 -18.66
C LEU A 124 -15.36 6.03 -19.78
N ASP A 125 -14.99 4.89 -20.35
CA ASP A 125 -15.71 4.26 -21.46
C ASP A 125 -16.63 3.11 -21.01
N SER A 126 -16.54 2.67 -19.75
CA SER A 126 -17.28 1.54 -19.20
C SER A 126 -18.80 1.68 -19.30
N GLU A 127 -19.50 0.70 -19.86
CA GLU A 127 -20.97 0.67 -19.89
C GLU A 127 -21.59 0.51 -18.49
N GLU A 128 -20.88 -0.15 -17.57
CA GLU A 128 -21.32 -0.38 -16.19
C GLU A 128 -21.22 0.87 -15.29
N VAL A 129 -20.48 1.89 -15.70
CA VAL A 129 -20.28 3.11 -14.91
C VAL A 129 -21.29 4.16 -15.34
N SER A 130 -22.02 4.72 -14.37
CA SER A 130 -23.08 5.68 -14.65
C SER A 130 -22.55 6.95 -15.32
N THR A 131 -23.38 7.62 -16.14
CA THR A 131 -23.01 8.88 -16.79
C THR A 131 -22.59 9.95 -15.79
N PHE A 132 -23.27 10.01 -14.63
CA PHE A 132 -22.93 10.94 -13.56
C PHE A 132 -21.55 10.65 -12.95
N ASP A 133 -21.25 9.38 -12.67
CA ASP A 133 -19.93 8.98 -12.16
C ASP A 133 -18.83 9.26 -13.21
N LYS A 134 -19.11 9.10 -14.51
CA LYS A 134 -18.18 9.48 -15.58
C LYS A 134 -17.88 10.98 -15.60
N GLU A 135 -18.88 11.84 -15.42
CA GLU A 135 -18.67 13.29 -15.31
C GLU A 135 -17.77 13.63 -14.12
N GLN A 136 -17.96 12.94 -12.99
CA GLN A 136 -17.13 13.12 -11.80
C GLN A 136 -15.69 12.61 -12.01
N LEU A 137 -15.50 11.47 -12.70
CA LEU A 137 -14.17 10.99 -13.13
C LEU A 137 -13.45 12.01 -14.03
N VAL A 138 -14.19 12.67 -14.92
CA VAL A 138 -13.65 13.76 -15.76
C VAL A 138 -13.28 14.98 -14.90
N ALA A 139 -14.06 15.33 -13.88
CA ALA A 139 -13.73 16.41 -12.96
C ALA A 139 -12.43 16.13 -12.18
N TYR A 140 -12.25 14.91 -11.64
CA TYR A 140 -10.98 14.50 -11.02
C TYR A 140 -9.82 14.52 -12.02
N SER A 141 -10.06 14.09 -13.26
CA SER A 141 -9.05 14.13 -14.34
C SER A 141 -8.62 15.56 -14.68
N ARG A 142 -9.52 16.53 -14.56
CA ARG A 142 -9.26 17.96 -14.82
C ARG A 142 -8.82 18.74 -13.58
N ARG A 143 -8.84 18.11 -12.41
CA ARG A 143 -8.56 18.70 -11.10
C ARG A 143 -9.49 19.88 -10.77
N THR A 144 -10.77 19.78 -11.12
CA THR A 144 -11.80 20.82 -10.90
C THR A 144 -12.75 20.49 -9.75
N GLN A 145 -12.44 19.47 -8.94
CA GLN A 145 -13.23 19.01 -7.81
C GLN A 145 -13.10 19.94 -6.58
N SER A 146 -14.08 19.89 -5.69
CA SER A 146 -13.99 20.56 -4.38
C SER A 146 -13.12 19.79 -3.38
N ASP A 147 -12.74 20.43 -2.27
CA ASP A 147 -12.03 19.76 -1.17
C ASP A 147 -12.82 18.57 -0.60
N VAL A 148 -14.15 18.69 -0.53
CA VAL A 148 -15.05 17.62 -0.06
C VAL A 148 -15.05 16.43 -1.02
N ASP A 149 -15.10 16.71 -2.32
CA ASP A 149 -14.96 15.66 -3.35
C ASP A 149 -13.60 14.98 -3.26
N LEU A 150 -12.55 15.76 -3.00
CA LEU A 150 -11.20 15.24 -2.90
C LEU A 150 -11.05 14.31 -1.68
N GLN A 151 -11.66 14.64 -0.54
CA GLN A 151 -11.72 13.73 0.61
C GLN A 151 -12.46 12.42 0.30
N ASN A 152 -13.46 12.46 -0.57
CA ASN A 152 -14.24 11.27 -0.96
C ASN A 152 -13.67 10.51 -2.17
N ALA A 153 -12.59 11.02 -2.79
CA ALA A 153 -12.10 10.53 -4.08
C ALA A 153 -11.74 9.04 -4.07
N LEU A 154 -11.02 8.55 -3.06
CA LEU A 154 -10.65 7.13 -2.99
C LEU A 154 -11.88 6.22 -2.84
N LYS A 155 -12.86 6.61 -2.02
CA LYS A 155 -14.13 5.87 -1.88
C LYS A 155 -14.87 5.83 -3.23
N PHE A 156 -14.99 6.98 -3.88
CA PHE A 156 -15.65 7.10 -5.17
C PHE A 156 -14.99 6.22 -6.25
N LEU A 157 -13.65 6.24 -6.31
CA LEU A 157 -12.89 5.40 -7.24
C LEU A 157 -13.09 3.91 -6.95
N CYS A 158 -13.17 3.51 -5.67
CA CYS A 158 -13.50 2.13 -5.32
C CYS A 158 -14.89 1.73 -5.84
N VAL A 159 -15.88 2.62 -5.72
CA VAL A 159 -17.25 2.38 -6.23
C VAL A 159 -17.23 2.21 -7.76
N CYS A 160 -16.55 3.08 -8.50
CA CYS A 160 -16.45 2.99 -9.95
C CYS A 160 -15.78 1.68 -10.41
N LEU A 161 -14.69 1.30 -9.75
CA LEU A 161 -14.00 0.03 -10.03
C LEU A 161 -14.89 -1.18 -9.71
N LYS A 162 -15.68 -1.13 -8.64
CA LYS A 162 -16.63 -2.18 -8.31
C LYS A 162 -17.77 -2.28 -9.32
N GLN A 163 -18.29 -1.15 -9.81
CA GLN A 163 -19.28 -1.14 -10.89
C GLN A 163 -18.70 -1.83 -12.14
N HIS A 164 -17.51 -1.42 -12.59
CA HIS A 164 -16.89 -1.95 -13.80
C HIS A 164 -16.45 -3.42 -13.71
N TYR A 165 -15.78 -3.81 -12.61
CA TYR A 165 -15.21 -5.16 -12.47
C TYR A 165 -16.12 -6.15 -11.72
N HIS A 166 -17.28 -5.69 -11.21
CA HIS A 166 -18.19 -6.44 -10.34
C HIS A 166 -17.50 -7.11 -9.14
N LYS A 167 -16.41 -6.49 -8.66
CA LYS A 167 -15.63 -6.96 -7.51
C LYS A 167 -15.26 -5.81 -6.60
N ASN A 168 -15.26 -6.09 -5.30
CA ASN A 168 -14.74 -5.15 -4.32
C ASN A 168 -13.25 -4.89 -4.56
N VAL A 169 -12.77 -3.73 -4.08
CA VAL A 169 -11.46 -3.18 -4.36
C VAL A 169 -10.52 -3.36 -3.17
N ILE A 170 -9.28 -3.72 -3.45
CA ILE A 170 -8.20 -3.69 -2.46
C ILE A 170 -7.49 -2.33 -2.57
N LEU A 171 -7.39 -1.62 -1.43
CA LEU A 171 -6.74 -0.32 -1.33
C LEU A 171 -5.42 -0.48 -0.57
N LEU A 172 -4.31 -0.18 -1.24
CA LEU A 172 -2.96 -0.19 -0.71
C LEU A 172 -2.46 1.25 -0.57
N ILE A 173 -2.08 1.68 0.64
CA ILE A 173 -1.62 3.05 0.93
C ILE A 173 -0.26 2.97 1.64
N ASP A 174 0.81 3.33 0.92
CA ASP A 174 2.15 3.39 1.49
C ASP A 174 2.51 4.79 1.97
N GLU A 175 3.37 4.83 2.98
CA GLU A 175 3.86 6.04 3.65
C GLU A 175 2.77 7.02 4.10
N TYR A 176 1.69 6.49 4.70
CA TYR A 176 0.52 7.27 5.10
C TYR A 176 0.82 8.45 6.05
N ASP A 177 1.92 8.37 6.81
CA ASP A 177 2.32 9.32 7.83
C ASP A 177 3.18 10.49 7.30
N VAL A 178 3.69 10.39 6.07
CA VAL A 178 4.54 11.43 5.45
C VAL A 178 3.83 12.80 5.35
N PRO A 179 2.56 12.90 4.90
CA PRO A 179 1.88 14.18 4.85
C PRO A 179 1.79 14.87 6.21
N LEU A 180 1.55 14.11 7.27
CA LEU A 180 1.43 14.63 8.64
C LEU A 180 2.77 15.10 9.18
N GLN A 181 3.84 14.35 8.89
CA GLN A 181 5.19 14.77 9.24
C GLN A 181 5.54 16.10 8.56
N SER A 182 5.22 16.24 7.27
CA SER A 182 5.43 17.49 6.53
C SER A 182 4.62 18.64 7.13
N ALA A 183 3.34 18.39 7.43
CA ALA A 183 2.45 19.39 8.01
C ALA A 183 2.91 19.87 9.38
N TYR A 184 3.40 18.94 10.22
CA TYR A 184 3.98 19.28 11.52
C TYR A 184 5.18 20.22 11.39
N LEU A 185 6.10 19.95 10.46
CA LEU A 185 7.30 20.77 10.24
C LEU A 185 6.97 22.17 9.68
N ASN A 186 5.83 22.33 9.02
CA ASN A 186 5.43 23.56 8.35
C ASN A 186 4.25 24.28 9.04
N GLY A 187 3.77 23.77 10.19
CA GLY A 187 2.78 24.46 11.04
C GLY A 187 1.32 24.37 10.61
N TYR A 188 0.91 23.34 9.86
CA TYR A 188 -0.48 23.11 9.43
C TYR A 188 -0.97 21.68 9.77
N TYR A 189 -0.51 21.14 10.90
CA TYR A 189 -0.74 19.75 11.28
C TYR A 189 -2.23 19.40 11.43
N ASP A 190 -2.99 20.27 12.10
CA ASP A 190 -4.40 20.00 12.43
C ASP A 190 -5.25 19.96 11.15
N GLU A 191 -5.04 20.89 10.22
CA GLU A 191 -5.72 20.91 8.93
C GLU A 191 -5.41 19.65 8.10
N MET A 192 -4.14 19.20 8.14
CA MET A 192 -3.73 17.98 7.45
C MET A 192 -4.32 16.72 8.10
N ALA A 193 -4.37 16.68 9.43
CA ALA A 193 -4.94 15.57 10.18
C ALA A 193 -6.44 15.42 9.90
N ASP A 194 -7.18 16.54 9.90
CA ASP A 194 -8.60 16.57 9.55
C ASP A 194 -8.83 16.13 8.09
N PHE A 195 -7.97 16.59 7.17
CA PHE A 195 -8.07 16.21 5.77
C PHE A 195 -7.89 14.71 5.55
N LEU A 196 -6.80 14.12 6.10
CA LEU A 196 -6.55 12.67 6.01
C LEU A 196 -7.59 11.84 6.77
N SER A 197 -8.06 12.32 7.91
CA SER A 197 -9.12 11.67 8.68
C SER A 197 -10.39 11.52 7.83
N GLY A 198 -10.79 12.59 7.12
CA GLY A 198 -11.88 12.54 6.15
C GLY A 198 -11.65 11.50 5.03
N ILE A 199 -10.47 11.51 4.43
CA ILE A 199 -10.09 10.55 3.37
C ILE A 199 -10.18 9.10 3.86
N PHE A 200 -9.50 8.80 4.96
CA PHE A 200 -9.39 7.43 5.46
C PHE A 200 -10.71 6.95 6.06
N SER A 201 -11.50 7.81 6.71
CA SER A 201 -12.84 7.46 7.16
C SER A 201 -13.77 7.14 5.99
N ALA A 202 -13.74 7.95 4.92
CA ALA A 202 -14.51 7.68 3.71
C ALA A 202 -14.06 6.38 3.03
N ALA A 203 -12.76 6.21 2.79
CA ALA A 203 -12.23 5.11 2.00
C ALA A 203 -12.19 3.75 2.73
N LEU A 204 -11.96 3.75 4.06
CA LEU A 204 -11.68 2.53 4.83
C LEU A 204 -12.84 2.10 5.75
N LYS A 205 -13.65 3.05 6.25
CA LYS A 205 -14.75 2.74 7.21
C LYS A 205 -16.10 2.67 6.53
N THR A 206 -16.44 3.65 5.70
CA THR A 206 -17.79 3.83 5.13
C THR A 206 -17.86 3.45 3.64
N ASN A 207 -17.09 2.43 3.24
CA ASN A 207 -16.93 2.03 1.85
C ASN A 207 -17.34 0.57 1.62
N ASP A 208 -18.56 0.35 1.13
CA ASP A 208 -19.08 -0.98 0.79
C ASP A 208 -18.43 -1.58 -0.48
N ALA A 209 -17.64 -0.79 -1.21
CA ALA A 209 -16.84 -1.26 -2.32
C ALA A 209 -15.44 -1.72 -1.89
N LEU A 210 -15.07 -1.58 -0.61
CA LEU A 210 -13.77 -2.00 -0.10
C LEU A 210 -13.78 -3.50 0.27
N GLU A 211 -12.87 -4.25 -0.34
CA GLU A 211 -12.52 -5.61 0.07
C GLU A 211 -11.55 -5.57 1.24
N LYS A 212 -10.40 -4.90 1.04
CA LYS A 212 -9.34 -4.76 2.03
C LYS A 212 -8.64 -3.41 1.94
N GLY A 213 -8.22 -2.88 3.08
CA GLY A 213 -7.38 -1.67 3.19
C GLY A 213 -6.08 -1.97 3.92
N ILE A 214 -4.94 -1.79 3.25
CA ILE A 214 -3.62 -2.04 3.83
C ILE A 214 -2.84 -0.74 3.82
N LEU A 215 -2.37 -0.34 4.99
CA LEU A 215 -1.61 0.88 5.19
C LEU A 215 -0.23 0.55 5.74
N THR A 216 0.79 1.27 5.27
CA THR A 216 2.16 1.17 5.77
C THR A 216 2.72 2.54 6.10
N GLY A 217 3.49 2.64 7.18
CA GLY A 217 4.14 3.89 7.60
C GLY A 217 5.20 3.69 8.68
N CYS A 218 5.77 4.77 9.19
CA CYS A 218 6.76 4.72 10.27
C CYS A 218 6.16 5.09 11.65
N LEU A 219 5.36 6.14 11.71
CA LEU A 219 4.91 6.77 12.95
C LEU A 219 3.57 6.21 13.43
N ARG A 220 3.51 5.74 14.69
CA ARG A 220 2.24 5.37 15.34
C ARG A 220 1.40 6.57 15.74
N ILE A 221 2.01 7.74 15.97
CA ILE A 221 1.36 8.98 16.44
C ILE A 221 0.24 9.42 15.49
N ALA A 222 0.48 9.27 14.18
CA ALA A 222 -0.53 9.52 13.16
C ALA A 222 -1.80 8.67 13.36
N LYS A 223 -1.69 7.47 13.96
CA LYS A 223 -2.83 6.59 14.20
C LYS A 223 -3.83 7.22 15.17
N GLU A 224 -3.34 7.87 16.23
CA GLU A 224 -4.20 8.41 17.26
C GLU A 224 -4.90 9.70 16.82
N SER A 225 -4.25 10.55 16.01
CA SER A 225 -4.87 11.77 15.48
C SER A 225 -5.89 11.50 14.37
N ILE A 226 -5.52 10.74 13.33
CA ILE A 226 -6.36 10.57 12.12
C ILE A 226 -7.39 9.45 12.22
N PHE A 227 -7.26 8.55 13.20
CA PHE A 227 -8.22 7.47 13.42
C PHE A 227 -8.97 7.62 14.75
N THR A 228 -9.00 8.82 15.36
CA THR A 228 -9.92 9.14 16.44
C THR A 228 -11.37 8.83 16.00
N GLY A 229 -11.95 7.74 16.48
CA GLY A 229 -13.30 7.28 16.11
C GLY A 229 -13.37 6.13 15.09
N VAL A 230 -12.24 5.51 14.72
CA VAL A 230 -12.23 4.27 13.92
C VAL A 230 -11.88 3.06 14.77
N ASN A 231 -12.91 2.40 15.29
CA ASN A 231 -12.78 1.26 16.22
C ASN A 231 -12.41 -0.08 15.55
N ASN A 232 -12.27 -0.13 14.22
CA ASN A 232 -12.08 -1.38 13.45
C ASN A 232 -10.64 -1.54 12.90
N PHE A 233 -9.64 -0.84 13.43
CA PHE A 233 -8.26 -0.93 12.96
C PHE A 233 -7.40 -1.85 13.83
N ASN A 234 -7.05 -3.01 13.28
CA ASN A 234 -5.92 -3.78 13.77
C ASN A 234 -4.63 -3.11 13.29
N GLY A 235 -3.88 -2.54 14.23
CA GLY A 235 -2.61 -1.90 13.93
C GLY A 235 -1.48 -2.74 14.48
N TYR A 236 -0.68 -3.32 13.60
CA TYR A 236 0.39 -4.24 13.96
C TYR A 236 1.69 -3.49 14.17
N SER A 237 2.10 -3.38 15.42
CA SER A 237 3.42 -2.88 15.79
C SER A 237 4.53 -3.94 15.60
N ILE A 238 5.79 -3.57 15.81
CA ILE A 238 6.95 -4.46 15.63
C ILE A 238 6.85 -5.72 16.51
N THR A 239 6.19 -5.63 17.66
CA THR A 239 6.14 -6.68 18.68
C THR A 239 4.93 -7.61 18.57
N GLU A 240 4.02 -7.38 17.62
CA GLU A 240 2.78 -8.15 17.50
C GLU A 240 2.93 -9.28 16.46
N GLU A 241 3.04 -10.52 16.94
CA GLU A 241 2.90 -11.75 16.14
C GLU A 241 1.46 -11.86 15.61
N PRO A 242 1.23 -12.21 14.34
CA PRO A 242 2.12 -12.98 13.44
C PRO A 242 3.00 -12.14 12.49
N SER A 243 2.82 -10.81 12.45
CA SER A 243 3.40 -9.94 11.41
C SER A 243 4.87 -9.54 11.63
N SER A 244 5.48 -9.95 12.74
CA SER A 244 6.84 -9.57 13.14
C SER A 244 7.90 -10.11 12.17
N THR A 245 7.68 -11.28 11.58
CA THR A 245 8.62 -11.94 10.65
C THR A 245 8.48 -11.50 9.20
N CYS A 246 7.40 -10.80 8.86
CA CYS A 246 7.09 -10.38 7.48
C CYS A 246 7.82 -9.10 7.03
N PHE A 247 8.48 -8.39 7.95
CA PHE A 247 9.23 -7.17 7.67
C PHE A 247 10.62 -7.22 8.31
N GLY A 248 11.62 -6.64 7.65
CA GLY A 248 13.02 -6.76 8.07
C GLY A 248 13.54 -8.19 7.94
N PHE A 249 14.70 -8.45 8.55
CA PHE A 249 15.34 -9.76 8.56
C PHE A 249 15.22 -10.42 9.93
N THR A 250 14.91 -11.71 9.97
CA THR A 250 15.04 -12.51 11.18
C THR A 250 16.49 -12.96 11.37
N PRO A 251 16.90 -13.37 12.59
CA PRO A 251 18.23 -13.93 12.80
C PRO A 251 18.57 -15.10 11.88
N GLU A 252 17.61 -15.98 11.61
CA GLU A 252 17.79 -17.14 10.73
C GLU A 252 17.98 -16.73 9.26
N GLU A 253 17.27 -15.70 8.81
CA GLU A 253 17.41 -15.17 7.44
C GLU A 253 18.75 -14.46 7.24
N THR A 254 19.19 -13.69 8.24
CA THR A 254 20.51 -13.05 8.26
C THR A 254 21.61 -14.11 8.22
N LEU A 255 21.48 -15.19 8.99
CA LEU A 255 22.42 -16.31 8.95
C LEU A 255 22.49 -16.96 7.56
N LYS A 256 21.34 -17.28 6.96
CA LYS A 256 21.28 -17.84 5.60
C LYS A 256 21.90 -16.91 4.56
N LEU A 257 21.67 -15.61 4.69
CA LEU A 257 22.28 -14.57 3.84
C LEU A 257 23.81 -14.62 3.96
N LEU A 258 24.34 -14.59 5.18
CA LEU A 258 25.80 -14.64 5.41
C LEU A 258 26.41 -15.94 4.90
N GLU A 259 25.74 -17.07 5.06
CA GLU A 259 26.19 -18.36 4.52
C GLU A 259 26.22 -18.36 2.99
N TYR A 260 25.19 -17.82 2.34
CA TYR A 260 25.09 -17.75 0.87
C TYR A 260 26.25 -16.95 0.23
N TYR A 261 26.71 -15.88 0.91
CA TYR A 261 27.83 -15.04 0.46
C TYR A 261 29.19 -15.44 1.03
N HIS A 262 29.29 -16.56 1.75
CA HIS A 262 30.51 -17.01 2.43
C HIS A 262 31.07 -16.01 3.46
N LEU A 263 30.19 -15.25 4.11
CA LEU A 263 30.49 -14.23 5.12
C LEU A 263 30.08 -14.64 6.54
N LYS A 264 29.92 -15.95 6.81
CA LYS A 264 29.51 -16.46 8.13
C LYS A 264 30.40 -15.98 9.28
N SER A 265 31.69 -15.72 9.02
CA SER A 265 32.62 -15.15 10.01
C SER A 265 32.21 -13.78 10.55
N TYR A 266 31.36 -13.03 9.84
CA TYR A 266 30.88 -11.71 10.23
C TYR A 266 29.56 -11.73 11.02
N GLU A 267 29.04 -12.92 11.38
CA GLU A 267 27.78 -13.06 12.10
C GLU A 267 27.72 -12.19 13.36
N GLN A 268 28.77 -12.20 14.17
CA GLN A 268 28.82 -11.43 15.42
C GLN A 268 28.80 -9.91 15.14
N THR A 269 29.55 -9.46 14.13
CA THR A 269 29.58 -8.05 13.71
C THR A 269 28.23 -7.57 13.21
N VAL A 270 27.50 -8.40 12.45
CA VAL A 270 26.18 -8.06 11.94
C VAL A 270 25.12 -8.06 13.03
N LYS A 271 25.24 -8.92 14.06
CA LYS A 271 24.33 -8.91 15.22
C LYS A 271 24.48 -7.67 16.10
N GLU A 272 25.68 -7.08 16.13
CA GLU A 272 25.98 -5.89 16.93
C GLU A 272 25.53 -4.58 16.27
N TRP A 273 25.33 -4.59 14.94
CA TRP A 273 24.86 -3.46 14.13
C TRP A 273 23.34 -3.39 14.03
#